data_AF-R1CMM9-F1
#
_entry.id   AF-R1CMM9-F1
#
_cell.length_a   1.000
_cell.length_b   1.000
_cell.length_c   1.000
_cell.angle_alpha   90.00
_cell.angle_beta   90.00
_cell.angle_gamma   90.00
#
_symmetry.space_group_name_H-M   'P 1'
#
loop_
_entity.id
_entity.type
_entity.pdbx_description
1 polymer ?
#
loop_
_entity_poly.entity_id
_entity_poly.type
_entity_poly.pdbx_seq_one_letter_code
_entity_poly.pdbx_strand_id
1 'polypeptide(L)' 'MRNGFVSGIVTGSIIGATAGMYAASKMTPRQKRRFMRQGKKMLFGMLDGMGMF' A
#
# COMPACT_ATOMS: atom_id res chain seq x y z
N MET A 1 -14.60 6.42 20.96
CA MET A 1 -14.34 5.25 20.07
C MET A 1 -13.88 5.66 18.66
N ARG A 2 -14.50 6.63 17.97
CA ARG A 2 -14.08 7.07 16.62
C ARG A 2 -12.68 7.69 16.52
N ASN A 3 -12.23 8.48 17.51
CA ASN A 3 -10.93 9.16 17.45
C ASN A 3 -9.71 8.22 17.46
N GLY A 4 -9.76 7.13 18.25
CA GLY A 4 -8.65 6.17 18.31
C GLY A 4 -8.48 5.39 17.00
N PHE A 5 -9.60 5.04 16.35
CA PHE A 5 -9.59 4.39 15.03
C PHE A 5 -9.02 5.30 13.95
N VAL A 6 -9.49 6.55 13.87
CA VAL A 6 -8.98 7.53 12.89
C VAL A 6 -7.50 7.83 13.14
N SER A 7 -7.11 8.03 14.40
CA SER A 7 -5.70 8.25 14.78
C SER A 7 -4.82 7.04 14.44
N GLY A 8 -5.33 5.82 14.64
CA GLY A 8 -4.65 4.58 14.27
C GLY A 8 -4.45 4.44 12.75
N ILE A 9 -5.46 4.80 11.95
CA ILE A 9 -5.34 4.82 10.48
C ILE A 9 -4.31 5.86 10.04
N VAL A 10 -4.37 7.07 10.59
CA VAL A 10 -3.42 8.15 10.24
C VAL A 10 -2.00 7.76 10.60
N THR A 11 -1.79 7.25 11.82
CA THR A 11 -0.46 6.82 12.28
C THR A 11 0.04 5.62 11.47
N GLY A 12 -0.81 4.62 11.25
CA GLY A 12 -0.48 3.43 10.47
C GLY A 12 -0.19 3.74 9.00
N SER A 13 -0.91 4.70 8.39
CA SER A 13 -0.68 5.12 7.01
C SER A 13 0.62 5.92 6.86
N ILE A 14 0.97 6.78 7.81
CA ILE A 14 2.27 7.48 7.82
C ILE A 14 3.43 6.50 7.96
N ILE A 15 3.35 5.56 8.91
CA ILE A 15 4.38 4.54 9.12
C ILE A 15 4.50 3.64 7.90
N GLY A 16 3.37 3.15 7.37
CA GLY A 16 3.33 2.29 6.19
C GLY A 16 3.87 2.98 4.94
N ALA A 17 3.50 4.24 4.70
CA ALA A 17 4.00 5.03 3.57
C ALA A 17 5.52 5.24 3.68
N THR A 18 6.01 5.57 4.86
CA THR A 18 7.45 5.80 5.11
C THR A 18 8.26 4.53 4.93
N ALA A 19 7.80 3.42 5.52
CA ALA A 19 8.43 2.10 5.37
C ALA A 19 8.39 1.63 3.90
N GLY A 20 7.28 1.83 3.21
CA GLY A 20 7.11 1.53 1.79
C GLY A 20 8.05 2.35 0.91
N MET A 21 8.20 3.65 1.17
CA MET A 21 9.15 4.51 0.45
C MET A 21 10.60 4.11 0.68
N TYR A 22 10.97 3.79 1.92
CA TYR A 22 12.33 3.34 2.25
C TYR A 22 12.66 1.98 1.63
N ALA A 23 11.71 1.04 1.65
CA ALA A 23 11.87 -0.24 0.97
C ALA A 23 11.97 -0.03 -0.55
N ALA A 24 11.15 0.85 -1.12
CA ALA A 24 11.15 1.14 -2.55
C ALA A 24 12.42 1.85 -3.03
N SER A 25 13.06 2.68 -2.19
CA SER A 25 14.30 3.38 -2.55
C SER A 25 15.50 2.45 -2.65
N LYS A 26 15.48 1.31 -1.93
CA LYS A 26 16.51 0.27 -2.02
C LYS A 26 16.23 -0.81 -3.09
N MET A 27 15.11 -0.73 -3.80
CA MET A 27 14.78 -1.68 -4.87
C MET A 27 15.47 -1.31 -6.19
N THR A 28 16.01 -2.32 -6.87
CA THR A 28 16.51 -2.15 -8.24
C THR A 28 15.36 -1.88 -9.23
N PRO A 29 15.60 -1.21 -10.38
CA PRO A 29 14.55 -0.85 -11.34
C PRO A 29 13.69 -2.04 -11.82
N ARG A 30 14.31 -3.23 -11.95
CA ARG A 30 13.63 -4.48 -12.32
C ARG A 30 12.71 -4.97 -11.21
N GLN A 31 13.16 -4.92 -9.96
CA GLN A 31 12.36 -5.28 -8.78
C GLN A 31 11.20 -4.31 -8.59
N LYS A 32 11.42 -3.00 -8.74
CA LYS A 32 10.37 -1.97 -8.68
C LYS A 32 9.28 -2.23 -9.72
N ARG A 33 9.64 -2.56 -10.95
CA ARG A 33 8.67 -2.87 -12.03
C ARG A 33 7.86 -4.14 -11.73
N ARG A 34 8.49 -5.18 -11.15
CA ARG A 34 7.81 -6.40 -10.73
C ARG A 34 6.87 -6.15 -9.55
N PHE A 35 7.32 -5.40 -8.55
CA PHE A 35 6.54 -4.99 -7.39
C PHE A 35 5.32 -4.15 -7.80
N MET A 36 5.50 -3.16 -8.68
CA MET A 36 4.38 -2.36 -9.21
C MET A 36 3.37 -3.20 -9.99
N ARG A 37 3.82 -4.18 -10.80
CA ARG A 37 2.91 -5.09 -11.52
C ARG A 37 2.11 -5.97 -10.57
N GLN A 38 2.75 -6.53 -9.55
CA GLN A 38 2.08 -7.36 -8.55
C GLN A 38 1.14 -6.53 -7.66
N GLY A 39 1.60 -5.37 -7.19
CA GLY A 39 0.80 -4.43 -6.41
C GLY A 39 -0.43 -3.94 -7.19
N LYS A 40 -0.29 -3.63 -8.49
CA LYS A 40 -1.42 -3.27 -9.35
C LYS A 40 -2.43 -4.43 -9.49
N LYS A 41 -1.96 -5.66 -9.66
CA LYS A 41 -2.84 -6.85 -9.73
C LYS A 41 -3.56 -7.11 -8.41
N MET A 42 -2.87 -6.94 -7.29
CA MET A 42 -3.46 -7.07 -5.94
C MET A 42 -4.50 -5.97 -5.68
N LEU A 43 -4.19 -4.71 -6.00
CA LEU A 43 -5.14 -3.61 -5.88
C LEU A 43 -6.38 -3.83 -6.73
N PHE A 44 -6.22 -4.24 -8.00
CA PHE A 44 -7.39 -4.55 -8.83
C PHE A 44 -8.18 -5.73 -8.28
N GLY A 45 -7.53 -6.81 -7.82
CA GLY A 45 -8.24 -7.94 -7.22
C GLY A 45 -8.97 -7.57 -5.92
N MET A 46 -8.42 -6.64 -5.13
CA MET A 46 -9.10 -6.10 -3.95
C MET A 46 -10.28 -5.21 -4.34
N LEU A 47 -10.14 -4.35 -5.35
CA LEU A 47 -11.22 -3.48 -5.84
C LEU A 47 -12.37 -4.31 -6.45
N ASP A 48 -12.03 -5.34 -7.22
CA ASP A 48 -12.96 -6.31 -7.81
C ASP A 48 -13.68 -7.10 -6.71
N GLY A 49 -12.95 -7.61 -5.71
CA GLY A 49 -13.51 -8.29 -4.54
C GLY A 49 -14.32 -7.39 -3.59
N MET A 50 -14.09 -6.07 -3.60
CA MET A 50 -14.89 -5.08 -2.87
C MET A 50 -16.12 -4.62 -3.65
N GLY A 51 -16.36 -5.14 -4.85
CA GLY A 51 -17.51 -4.78 -5.69
C GLY A 51 -17.42 -3.35 -6.25
N MET A 52 -16.20 -2.81 -6.40
CA MET A 52 -16.02 -1.53 -7.09
C MET A 52 -16.10 -1.64 -8.63
N PHE A 53 -16.29 -2.86 -9.18
CA PHE A 53 -16.65 -3.14 -10.57
C PHE A 53 -17.56 -4.36 -10.67
#